data_AF-A0A3M1YTW2-F1
#
_entry.id   AF-A0A3M1YTW2-F1
#
_cell.length_a   1.000
_cell.length_b   1.000
_cell.length_c   1.000
_cell.angle_alpha   90.00
_cell.angle_beta   90.00
_cell.angle_gamma   90.00
#
_symmetry.space_group_name_H-M   'P 1'
#
loop_
_entity.id
_entity.type
_entity.pdbx_description
1 polymer ?
#
loop_
_entity_poly.entity_id
_entity_poly.type
_entity_poly.pdbx_seq_one_letter_code
_entity_poly.pdbx_strand_id
1 'polypeptide(L)' 'LIETSRNGEWLELGISPRAGRDLLLAARAHAWLAGQEYVTAADVQAVWLPCLAHRVVAAGDAEAALMSLLESVPVPA' A
#
# COMPACT_ATOMS: atom_id res chain seq x y z
N LEU A 1 3.68 -6.94 0.12
CA LEU A 1 2.83 -5.92 -0.55
C LEU A 1 2.98 -5.97 -2.07
N ILE A 2 4.06 -5.47 -2.69
CA ILE A 2 4.17 -5.43 -4.17
C ILE A 2 4.16 -6.84 -4.77
N GLU A 3 5.02 -7.74 -4.28
CA GLU A 3 5.05 -9.13 -4.75
C GLU A 3 3.73 -9.84 -4.45
N THR A 4 3.26 -9.75 -3.21
CA THR A 4 1.99 -10.32 -2.75
C THR A 4 0.81 -9.92 -3.63
N SER A 5 0.76 -8.66 -4.09
CA SER A 5 -0.32 -8.15 -4.92
C SER A 5 -0.43 -8.77 -6.32
N ARG A 6 0.56 -9.56 -6.75
CA ARG A 6 0.66 -10.13 -8.11
C ARG A 6 0.16 -11.57 -8.20
N ASN A 7 -0.33 -12.15 -7.10
CA ASN A 7 -0.83 -13.52 -7.06
C ASN A 7 -2.25 -13.69 -7.67
N GLY A 8 -2.94 -12.59 -8.00
CA GLY A 8 -4.28 -12.61 -8.57
C GLY A 8 -5.42 -12.79 -7.55
N GLU A 9 -5.13 -12.83 -6.25
CA GLU A 9 -6.12 -13.07 -5.20
C GLU A 9 -6.98 -11.83 -4.92
N TRP A 10 -6.38 -10.63 -4.91
CA TRP A 10 -7.08 -9.37 -4.63
C TRP A 10 -7.20 -8.46 -5.85
N LEU A 11 -6.20 -8.46 -6.73
CA LEU A 11 -6.10 -7.52 -7.85
C LEU A 11 -5.98 -8.30 -9.16
N GLU A 12 -6.65 -7.82 -10.21
CA GLU A 12 -6.51 -8.35 -11.58
C GLU A 12 -5.10 -8.09 -12.12
N LEU A 13 -4.55 -6.93 -11.77
CA LEU A 13 -3.18 -6.56 -12.05
C LEU A 13 -2.52 -6.05 -10.76
N GLY A 14 -1.40 -6.69 -10.39
CA GLY A 14 -0.67 -6.32 -9.19
C GLY A 14 -0.12 -4.90 -9.23
N ILE A 15 0.22 -4.39 -8.05
CA ILE A 15 0.72 -3.02 -7.87
C ILE A 15 2.01 -2.84 -8.68
N SER A 16 2.03 -1.79 -9.51
CA SER A 16 3.20 -1.47 -10.34
C SER A 16 4.39 -1.00 -9.48
N PRO A 17 5.65 -1.18 -9.93
CA PRO A 17 6.82 -0.66 -9.23
C PRO A 17 6.76 0.86 -9.01
N ARG A 18 6.14 1.60 -9.95
CA ARG A 18 5.91 3.04 -9.83
C ARG A 18 4.99 3.37 -8.64
N ALA A 19 3.88 2.66 -8.51
CA ALA A 19 2.95 2.85 -7.40
C ALA A 19 3.60 2.50 -6.06
N GLY A 20 4.42 1.45 -5.99
CA GLY A 20 5.18 1.09 -4.79
C GLY A 20 6.19 2.16 -4.38
N ARG A 21 6.91 2.77 -5.33
CA ARG A 21 7.82 3.89 -5.05
C ARG A 21 7.06 5.12 -4.54
N ASP A 22 5.96 5.48 -5.19
CA ASP A 22 5.17 6.65 -4.82
C ASP A 22 4.53 6.47 -3.43
N LEU A 23 4.11 5.25 -3.08
CA LEU A 23 3.66 4.89 -1.73
C LEU A 23 4.76 5.13 -0.68
N LEU A 24 5.99 4.70 -0.94
CA LEU A 24 7.12 4.93 -0.04
C LEU A 24 7.44 6.42 0.13
N LEU A 25 7.33 7.21 -0.95
CA LEU A 25 7.52 8.66 -0.87
C LEU A 25 6.43 9.32 -0.01
N ALA A 26 5.17 8.91 -0.18
CA ALA A 26 4.07 9.41 0.63
C ALA A 26 4.21 9.02 2.11
N ALA A 27 4.63 7.79 2.41
CA ALA A 27 4.87 7.33 3.78
C ALA A 27 6.00 8.12 4.46
N ARG A 28 7.08 8.43 3.73
CA ARG A 28 8.16 9.29 4.24
C ARG A 28 7.69 10.72 4.50
N ALA A 29 6.87 11.28 3.63
CA ALA A 29 6.29 12.60 3.83
C ALA A 29 5.35 12.62 5.05
N HIS A 30 4.53 11.57 5.22
CA HIS A 30 3.67 11.38 6.38
C HIS A 30 4.48 11.35 7.69
N ALA A 31 5.51 10.50 7.76
CA ALA A 31 6.39 10.39 8.92
C ALA A 31 7.07 11.73 9.25
N TRP A 32 7.56 12.44 8.23
CA TRP A 32 8.20 13.75 8.41
C TRP A 32 7.23 14.80 8.95
N LEU A 33 6.00 14.87 8.43
CA LEU A 33 4.96 15.76 8.94
C LEU A 33 4.55 15.42 10.38
N ALA A 34 4.67 14.15 10.77
CA ALA A 34 4.44 13.68 12.14
C ALA A 34 5.63 13.92 13.08
N GLY A 35 6.73 14.54 12.61
CA GLY A 35 7.93 14.80 13.40
C GLY A 35 8.77 13.56 13.71
N GLN A 36 8.60 12.48 12.95
CA GLN A 36 9.36 11.25 13.10
C GLN A 36 10.67 11.32 12.29
N GLU A 37 11.72 10.70 12.83
CA GLU A 37 13.04 10.66 12.18
C GLU A 37 13.14 9.57 11.09
N TYR A 38 12.26 8.56 11.15
CA TYR A 38 12.24 7.44 10.22
C TYR A 38 10.81 7.00 9.91
N VAL A 39 10.64 6.40 8.73
CA VAL A 39 9.37 5.83 8.28
C VAL A 39 9.10 4.49 8.97
N THR A 40 7.87 4.29 9.40
CA THR A 40 7.39 3.06 10.05
C THR A 40 6.38 2.32 9.16
N ALA A 41 6.01 1.10 9.55
CA ALA A 41 4.93 0.38 8.88
C ALA A 41 3.58 1.12 9.01
N ALA A 42 3.33 1.79 10.14
CA ALA A 42 2.13 2.58 10.36
C ALA A 42 2.01 3.74 9.36
N ASP A 43 3.13 4.35 8.97
CA ASP A 43 3.13 5.41 7.94
C ASP A 43 2.73 4.88 6.58
N VAL A 44 3.22 3.69 6.20
CA VAL A 44 2.83 3.03 4.95
C VAL A 44 1.34 2.69 4.95
N GLN A 45 0.82 2.20 6.07
CA GLN A 45 -0.60 1.90 6.25
C GLN A 45 -1.47 3.16 6.20
N ALA A 46 -1.02 4.27 6.80
CA ALA A 46 -1.75 5.54 6.83
C ALA A 46 -1.99 6.13 5.44
N VAL A 47 -1.05 5.96 4.51
CA VAL A 47 -1.17 6.46 3.14
C VAL A 47 -1.61 5.41 2.12
N TRP A 48 -1.93 4.19 2.55
CA TRP A 48 -2.18 3.03 1.68
C TRP A 48 -3.28 3.26 0.64
N LEU A 49 -4.52 3.50 1.10
CA LEU A 49 -5.67 3.75 0.24
C LEU A 49 -5.52 5.01 -0.62
N PRO A 50 -5.19 6.20 -0.06
CA PRO A 50 -5.09 7.41 -0.89
C PRO A 50 -4.01 7.31 -1.96
N CYS A 51 -2.96 6.51 -1.77
CA CYS A 51 -1.94 6.29 -2.80
C CYS A 51 -2.31 5.25 -3.87
N LEU A 52 -3.17 4.28 -3.57
CA LEU A 52 -3.33 3.08 -4.41
C LEU A 52 -4.74 2.86 -4.97
N ALA A 53 -5.80 3.30 -4.29
CA ALA A 53 -7.18 2.98 -4.66
C ALA A 53 -7.51 3.36 -6.12
N HIS A 54 -6.97 4.49 -6.57
CA HIS A 54 -7.16 5.01 -7.93
C HIS A 54 -6.15 4.46 -8.95
N ARG A 55 -5.31 3.48 -8.57
CA ARG A 55 -4.19 2.97 -9.40
C ARG A 55 -4.22 1.47 -9.64
N VAL A 56 -5.19 0.75 -9.07
CA VAL A 56 -5.30 -0.70 -9.16
C VAL A 56 -6.60 -1.10 -9.86
N VAL A 57 -6.63 -2.33 -10.37
CA VAL A 57 -7.83 -2.95 -10.93
C VAL A 57 -8.12 -4.20 -10.12
N ALA A 58 -9.33 -4.30 -9.59
CA ALA A 58 -9.83 -5.44 -8.83
C ALA A 58 -11.15 -5.90 -9.47
N ALA A 59 -11.49 -7.18 -9.32
CA ALA A 59 -12.74 -7.73 -9.82
C ALA A 59 -13.99 -7.14 -9.11
N GLY A 60 -13.80 -6.48 -7.97
CA GLY A 60 -14.85 -5.83 -7.19
C GLY A 60 -14.38 -4.47 -6.64
N ASP A 61 -14.73 -4.20 -5.38
CA ASP A 61 -14.32 -2.96 -4.71
C ASP A 61 -12.80 -2.92 -4.51
N ALA A 62 -12.15 -1.94 -5.15
CA ALA A 62 -10.71 -1.77 -5.11
C ALA A 62 -10.18 -1.42 -3.71
N GLU A 63 -10.93 -0.64 -2.91
CA GLU A 63 -10.51 -0.31 -1.55
C GLU A 63 -10.61 -1.54 -0.65
N ALA A 64 -11.70 -2.30 -0.74
CA ALA A 64 -11.88 -3.53 0.03
C ALA A 64 -10.80 -4.58 -0.32
N ALA A 65 -10.47 -4.73 -1.60
CA ALA A 65 -9.40 -5.60 -2.07
C ALA A 65 -8.04 -5.17 -1.53
N LEU A 66 -7.75 -3.86 -1.57
CA LEU A 66 -6.51 -3.30 -1.03
C LEU A 66 -6.40 -3.48 0.48
N MET A 67 -7.49 -3.35 1.24
CA MET A 67 -7.49 -3.60 2.68
C MET A 67 -7.23 -5.06 3.01
N SER A 68 -7.89 -5.98 2.30
CA SER A 68 -7.66 -7.43 2.45
C SER A 68 -6.21 -7.82 2.15
N LEU A 69 -5.63 -7.25 1.08
CA LEU A 69 -4.21 -7.42 0.75
C LEU A 69 -3.30 -6.87 1.86
N LEU A 70 -3.60 -5.70 2.42
CA LEU A 70 -2.80 -5.09 3.47
C LEU A 70 -2.79 -5.95 4.74
N GLU A 71 -3.95 -6.49 5.12
CA GLU A 71 -4.12 -7.37 6.27
C GLU A 71 -3.43 -8.73 6.09
N SER A 72 -3.33 -9.22 4.86
CA SER A 72 -2.66 -10.50 4.56
C SER A 72 -1.14 -10.48 4.78
N VAL A 73 -0.52 -9.28 4.83
CA VAL A 73 0.94 -9.13 4.95
C VAL A 73 1.30 -8.72 6.38
N PRO A 74 1.97 -9.60 7.16
CA PRO A 74 2.33 -9.28 8.54
C PRO A 74 3.37 -8.15 8.58
N VAL A 75 3.24 -7.29 9.59
CA VAL A 75 4.25 -6.29 9.92
C VAL A 75 5.42 -6.99 10.63
N PRO A 76 6.67 -6.86 10.15
CA PRO A 76 7.84 -7.40 10.85
C PRO A 76 7.97 -6.81 12.26
N ALA A 77 8.38 -7.65 13.20
CA ALA A 77 8.67 -7.26 14.59
C ALA A 77 9.93 -6.39 14.70
#